data_AF-A0A7X6YGI0-F1
#
_entry.id   AF-A0A7X6YGI0-F1
#
_cell.length_a   1.000
_cell.length_b   1.000
_cell.length_c   1.000
_cell.angle_alpha   90.00
_cell.angle_beta   90.00
_cell.angle_gamma   90.00
#
_symmetry.space_group_name_H-M   'P 1'
#
loop_
_entity.id
_entity.type
_entity.pdbx_description
1 polymer ?
#
loop_
_entity_poly.entity_id
_entity_poly.type
_entity_poly.pdbx_seq_one_letter_code
_entity_poly.pdbx_strand_id
1 'polypeptide(L)'
;MTRRCGWCAFILCAAVLTAHGAGKKMIGHSWDLLAVRPADVARNLDAWEQVPLDGISLSLRKKLPDGTSVSFGTIMTDPPWQRAWFTEELASLRQCSSRNLKHNFMTTFWAPNKRLAWGDDAAWERFARSIGVMAWLAKEGGAKGILIDPEDYPETRQYFLMPGDAPFAETAALARRRGAQIMRSIAAEYPDVTLLSFWMLSLHPRYFTDNDPLAAVADAGDLWPAFLNGMLAELPRGARMIDGDEHGYRYQAARNDFYLACWRTQNQALALVEPANRAAYQTQVLAGFGLYLDMYTNPTNSPWYFGELDGSRLNHLRRNVAQALDAAQEYIWLYGEKMDWITWKGTPREKNPTWQAKLPGFLDTLARLRDPRRWAEQRLARQRQAGTLTNDVKSSACALDKAEAGEAFRKGVLPAGWWSWQEEKKRAGVFGTETQKGRGDTWSLCAVGVEQGCFGTSTPATPGSEFIVEAYAQGAAPALTVYWKRAGAWDWALRGEAFRFEAAGPDGWRRAFGQVQVPEGADELVMMLGVRQAAGERTWFDAAGIYPLGK
;
A
#
# COMPACT_ATOMS: atom_id res chain seq x y z
N MET A 1 11.92 3.13 -66.76
CA MET A 1 12.45 2.19 -65.75
C MET A 1 12.75 2.97 -64.48
N THR A 2 11.77 3.02 -63.59
CA THR A 2 11.72 3.82 -62.35
C THR A 2 12.13 2.95 -61.17
N ARG A 3 13.26 3.28 -60.52
CA ARG A 3 13.71 2.60 -59.28
C ARG A 3 13.02 3.25 -58.08
N ARG A 4 12.30 2.42 -57.32
CA ARG A 4 11.57 2.76 -56.09
C ARG A 4 12.55 3.02 -54.94
N CYS A 5 12.46 4.20 -54.33
CA CYS A 5 12.96 4.47 -52.98
C CYS A 5 12.01 3.84 -51.95
N GLY A 6 12.50 2.88 -51.16
CA GLY A 6 11.80 2.37 -49.98
C GLY A 6 12.30 3.10 -48.74
N TRP A 7 11.47 3.95 -48.16
CA TRP A 7 11.69 4.51 -46.82
C TRP A 7 11.27 3.47 -45.77
N CYS A 8 12.22 3.00 -44.96
CA CYS A 8 11.92 2.24 -43.75
C CYS A 8 11.38 3.19 -42.68
N ALA A 9 10.08 3.13 -42.42
CA ALA A 9 9.47 3.77 -41.26
C ALA A 9 9.88 3.00 -40.00
N PHE A 10 10.76 3.61 -39.19
CA PHE A 10 10.98 3.18 -37.81
C PHE A 10 9.73 3.55 -37.00
N ILE A 11 8.89 2.56 -36.70
CA ILE A 11 7.84 2.71 -35.69
C ILE A 11 8.54 2.68 -34.34
N LEU A 12 8.83 3.86 -33.78
CA LEU A 12 9.13 4.01 -32.37
C LEU A 12 7.83 3.72 -31.60
N CYS A 13 7.68 2.50 -31.08
CA CYS A 13 6.77 2.24 -29.98
C CYS A 13 7.27 3.03 -28.77
N ALA A 14 6.75 4.24 -28.59
CA ALA A 14 6.84 4.96 -27.33
C ALA A 14 6.01 4.16 -26.32
N ALA A 15 6.66 3.19 -25.66
CA ALA A 15 6.15 2.65 -24.41
C ALA A 15 6.06 3.83 -23.46
N VAL A 16 4.85 4.30 -23.20
CA VAL A 16 4.57 5.23 -22.11
C VAL A 16 4.90 4.45 -20.83
N LEU A 17 6.15 4.57 -20.38
CA LEU A 17 6.54 4.26 -19.01
C LEU A 17 5.82 5.29 -18.13
N THR A 18 4.53 5.04 -17.85
CA THR A 18 3.97 5.60 -16.64
C THR A 18 4.69 4.90 -15.50
N ALA A 19 5.70 5.56 -14.95
CA ALA A 19 6.16 5.26 -13.61
C ALA A 19 5.06 5.71 -12.65
N HIS A 20 3.91 5.03 -12.68
CA HIS A 20 3.11 4.90 -11.48
C HIS A 20 4.02 4.14 -10.52
N GLY A 21 4.49 4.81 -9.46
CA GLY A 21 5.12 4.09 -8.36
C GLY A 21 4.25 2.88 -8.02
N ALA A 22 4.86 1.70 -7.88
CA ALA A 22 4.10 0.49 -7.56
C ALA A 22 3.18 0.84 -6.38
N GLY A 23 1.87 0.69 -6.58
CA GLY A 23 0.90 1.09 -5.55
C GLY A 23 1.21 0.33 -4.25
N LYS A 24 1.03 0.96 -3.10
CA LYS A 24 1.26 0.32 -1.80
C LYS A 24 0.34 -0.89 -1.64
N LYS A 25 0.79 -1.88 -0.88
CA LYS A 25 0.11 -3.16 -0.67
C LYS A 25 0.06 -3.52 0.79
N MET A 26 -1.09 -3.99 1.23
CA MET A 26 -1.33 -4.43 2.60
C MET A 26 -1.57 -5.94 2.62
N ILE A 27 -0.69 -6.65 3.32
CA ILE A 27 -0.73 -8.12 3.41
C ILE A 27 -1.25 -8.54 4.79
N GLY A 28 -2.13 -9.53 4.84
CA GLY A 28 -2.52 -10.17 6.09
C GLY A 28 -1.56 -11.30 6.46
N HIS A 29 -1.07 -11.31 7.70
CA HIS A 29 -0.35 -12.44 8.30
C HIS A 29 -0.85 -12.61 9.74
N SER A 30 -0.92 -13.83 10.28
CA SER A 30 -1.51 -14.04 11.62
C SER A 30 -1.52 -15.52 12.03
N TRP A 31 -1.73 -15.78 13.33
CA TRP A 31 -1.86 -17.15 13.83
C TRP A 31 -3.01 -17.94 13.19
N ASP A 32 -4.11 -17.29 12.79
CA ASP A 32 -5.20 -17.98 12.08
C ASP A 32 -4.75 -18.44 10.68
N LEU A 33 -4.05 -17.58 9.92
CA LEU A 33 -3.46 -17.90 8.62
C LEU A 33 -2.36 -18.96 8.69
N LEU A 34 -1.63 -19.04 9.81
CA LEU A 34 -0.69 -20.12 10.09
C LEU A 34 -1.39 -21.42 10.53
N ALA A 35 -2.63 -21.35 11.04
CA ALA A 35 -3.38 -22.51 11.50
C ALA A 35 -4.17 -23.22 10.39
N VAL A 36 -4.50 -22.52 9.31
CA VAL A 36 -5.29 -23.07 8.18
C VAL A 36 -4.41 -23.47 6.98
N ARG A 37 -5.00 -24.17 6.02
CA ARG A 37 -4.37 -24.60 4.76
C ARG A 37 -4.92 -23.79 3.58
N PRO A 38 -4.24 -23.76 2.41
CA PRO A 38 -4.76 -23.10 1.20
C PRO A 38 -6.17 -23.57 0.79
N ALA A 39 -6.51 -24.84 0.99
CA ALA A 39 -7.87 -25.34 0.73
C ALA A 39 -8.94 -24.66 1.62
N ASP A 40 -8.59 -24.29 2.85
CA ASP A 40 -9.49 -23.59 3.77
C ASP A 40 -9.70 -22.14 3.34
N VAL A 41 -8.65 -21.48 2.83
CA VAL A 41 -8.74 -20.15 2.19
C VAL A 41 -9.64 -20.20 0.96
N ALA A 42 -9.40 -21.15 0.06
CA ALA A 42 -10.16 -21.33 -1.17
C ALA A 42 -11.66 -21.57 -0.91
N ARG A 43 -11.99 -22.31 0.16
CA ARG A 43 -13.37 -22.54 0.60
C ARG A 43 -14.06 -21.28 1.14
N ASN A 44 -13.31 -20.26 1.58
CA ASN A 44 -13.83 -19.05 2.22
C ASN A 44 -13.60 -17.77 1.38
N LEU A 45 -13.45 -17.88 0.05
CA LEU A 45 -13.13 -16.74 -0.83
C LEU A 45 -14.15 -15.59 -0.74
N ASP A 46 -15.44 -15.87 -0.60
CA ASP A 46 -16.47 -14.82 -0.49
C ASP A 46 -16.27 -13.94 0.75
N ALA A 47 -15.79 -14.51 1.86
CA ALA A 47 -15.46 -13.75 3.06
C ALA A 47 -14.21 -12.88 2.84
N TRP A 48 -13.21 -13.44 2.15
CA TRP A 48 -11.97 -12.72 1.79
C TRP A 48 -12.21 -11.54 0.84
N GLU A 49 -13.26 -11.55 0.02
CA GLU A 49 -13.62 -10.40 -0.82
C GLU A 49 -14.03 -9.16 -0.03
N GLN A 50 -14.50 -9.35 1.20
CA GLN A 50 -14.88 -8.27 2.11
C GLN A 50 -13.71 -7.72 2.92
N VAL A 51 -12.57 -8.43 2.93
CA VAL A 51 -11.38 -8.00 3.66
C VAL A 51 -10.54 -7.08 2.77
N PRO A 52 -10.24 -5.85 3.20
CA PRO A 52 -9.54 -4.85 2.41
C PRO A 52 -8.01 -5.06 2.42
N LEU A 53 -7.57 -6.23 2.00
CA LEU A 53 -6.16 -6.58 1.81
C LEU A 53 -5.86 -6.80 0.34
N ASP A 54 -4.59 -6.66 -0.03
CA ASP A 54 -4.11 -6.97 -1.38
C ASP A 54 -3.67 -8.43 -1.51
N GLY A 55 -3.40 -9.09 -0.39
CA GLY A 55 -3.03 -10.49 -0.31
C GLY A 55 -2.84 -10.96 1.12
N ILE A 56 -2.52 -12.23 1.29
CA ILE A 56 -2.29 -12.88 2.57
C ILE A 56 -1.09 -13.83 2.51
N SER A 57 -0.57 -14.19 3.68
CA SER A 57 0.35 -15.32 3.81
C SER A 57 -0.39 -16.66 3.67
N LEU A 58 0.21 -17.63 2.98
CA LEU A 58 -0.33 -18.97 2.78
C LEU A 58 0.65 -20.02 3.32
N SER A 59 0.14 -20.91 4.17
CA SER A 59 0.94 -21.86 4.93
C SER A 59 0.75 -23.29 4.43
N LEU A 60 1.83 -23.95 4.00
CA LEU A 60 1.78 -25.30 3.45
C LEU A 60 2.12 -26.37 4.49
N ARG A 61 1.23 -27.33 4.73
CA ARG A 61 1.49 -28.53 5.55
C ARG A 61 0.97 -29.75 4.82
N LYS A 62 1.78 -30.80 4.74
CA LYS A 62 1.38 -32.06 4.09
C LYS A 62 1.89 -33.27 4.86
N LYS A 63 1.04 -34.29 4.96
CA LYS A 63 1.42 -35.63 5.39
C LYS A 63 1.63 -36.50 4.13
N LEU A 64 2.80 -37.10 4.03
CA LEU A 64 3.21 -37.95 2.92
C LEU A 64 2.69 -39.40 3.12
N PRO A 65 2.65 -40.22 2.07
CA PRO A 65 2.14 -41.60 2.14
C PRO A 65 2.88 -42.50 3.14
N ASP A 66 4.17 -42.25 3.37
CA ASP A 66 5.01 -42.96 4.34
C ASP A 66 4.79 -42.53 5.80
N GLY A 67 3.88 -41.56 6.03
CA GLY A 67 3.57 -41.02 7.34
C GLY A 67 4.41 -39.79 7.72
N THR A 68 5.46 -39.45 6.97
CA THR A 68 6.29 -38.27 7.20
C THR A 68 5.48 -36.98 6.98
N SER A 69 5.74 -35.94 7.77
CA SER A 69 5.17 -34.62 7.54
C SER A 69 6.21 -33.66 6.99
N VAL A 70 5.80 -32.88 5.98
CA VAL A 70 6.56 -31.77 5.44
C VAL A 70 5.77 -30.49 5.60
N SER A 71 6.45 -29.38 5.87
CA SER A 71 5.76 -28.12 6.15
C SER A 71 6.61 -26.89 5.90
N PHE A 72 5.93 -25.74 5.73
CA PHE A 72 6.59 -24.44 5.70
C PHE A 72 7.52 -24.19 6.91
N GLY A 73 7.19 -24.77 8.07
CA GLY A 73 7.93 -24.60 9.31
C GLY A 73 9.18 -25.48 9.44
N THR A 74 9.29 -26.53 8.63
CA THR A 74 10.35 -27.54 8.71
C THR A 74 11.16 -27.68 7.41
N ILE A 75 10.88 -26.81 6.43
CA ILE A 75 11.36 -26.88 5.05
C ILE A 75 12.89 -26.98 4.91
N MET A 76 13.65 -26.41 5.85
CA MET A 76 15.13 -26.49 5.85
C MET A 76 15.67 -27.88 6.20
N THR A 77 14.90 -28.68 6.94
CA THR A 77 15.31 -30.00 7.45
C THR A 77 14.49 -31.15 6.92
N ASP A 78 13.40 -30.87 6.21
CA ASP A 78 12.56 -31.87 5.56
C ASP A 78 13.37 -32.72 4.55
N PRO A 79 12.89 -33.94 4.23
CA PRO A 79 13.31 -34.63 3.02
C PRO A 79 13.14 -33.71 1.80
N PRO A 80 13.94 -33.85 0.73
CA PRO A 80 13.78 -33.03 -0.47
C PRO A 80 12.36 -33.09 -1.01
N TRP A 81 11.70 -31.94 -1.08
CA TRP A 81 10.33 -31.88 -1.58
C TRP A 81 10.27 -32.32 -3.04
N GLN A 82 9.17 -32.98 -3.41
CA GLN A 82 8.91 -33.39 -4.79
C GLN A 82 7.62 -32.74 -5.27
N ARG A 83 7.63 -32.18 -6.50
CA ARG A 83 6.46 -31.51 -7.10
C ARG A 83 5.22 -32.41 -7.12
N ALA A 84 5.41 -33.70 -7.38
CA ALA A 84 4.34 -34.70 -7.45
C ALA A 84 3.54 -34.82 -6.14
N TRP A 85 4.10 -34.39 -5.01
CA TRP A 85 3.38 -34.38 -3.74
C TRP A 85 2.32 -33.28 -3.67
N PHE A 86 2.41 -32.21 -4.46
CA PHE A 86 1.65 -30.98 -4.22
C PHE A 86 0.57 -30.66 -5.27
N THR A 87 0.07 -31.65 -6.02
CA THR A 87 -0.94 -31.44 -7.07
C THR A 87 -2.23 -30.81 -6.54
N GLU A 88 -2.74 -31.28 -5.39
CA GLU A 88 -3.97 -30.77 -4.78
C GLU A 88 -3.77 -29.38 -4.16
N GLU A 89 -2.62 -29.18 -3.51
CA GLU A 89 -2.27 -27.89 -2.94
C GLU A 89 -2.09 -26.84 -4.04
N LEU A 90 -1.50 -27.19 -5.18
CA LEU A 90 -1.38 -26.29 -6.33
C LEU A 90 -2.75 -25.82 -6.84
N ALA A 91 -3.74 -26.73 -6.94
CA ALA A 91 -5.09 -26.36 -7.33
C ALA A 91 -5.73 -25.39 -6.33
N SER A 92 -5.53 -25.63 -5.03
CA SER A 92 -6.02 -24.75 -3.96
C SER A 92 -5.36 -23.37 -4.00
N LEU A 93 -4.04 -23.31 -4.25
CA LEU A 93 -3.29 -22.06 -4.37
C LEU A 93 -3.80 -21.21 -5.54
N ARG A 94 -4.07 -21.82 -6.71
CA ARG A 94 -4.68 -21.13 -7.86
C ARG A 94 -6.04 -20.52 -7.52
N GLN A 95 -6.85 -21.21 -6.72
CA GLN A 95 -8.13 -20.68 -6.25
C GLN A 95 -7.94 -19.49 -5.30
N CYS A 96 -6.99 -19.57 -4.35
CA CYS A 96 -6.66 -18.46 -3.44
C CYS A 96 -6.33 -17.17 -4.19
N SER A 97 -5.63 -17.28 -5.32
CA SER A 97 -5.18 -16.14 -6.14
C SER A 97 -6.17 -15.73 -7.24
N SER A 98 -7.36 -16.35 -7.32
CA SER A 98 -8.31 -16.15 -8.42
C SER A 98 -9.07 -14.81 -8.35
N ARG A 99 -9.23 -14.23 -7.16
CA ARG A 99 -10.06 -13.02 -6.91
C ARG A 99 -9.24 -11.80 -6.49
N ASN A 100 -9.62 -11.09 -5.43
CA ASN A 100 -9.02 -9.83 -4.97
C ASN A 100 -7.62 -9.98 -4.34
N LEU A 101 -7.31 -11.13 -3.74
CA LEU A 101 -6.02 -11.42 -3.10
C LEU A 101 -4.95 -11.74 -4.15
N LYS A 102 -4.35 -10.73 -4.77
CA LYS A 102 -3.34 -10.87 -5.84
C LYS A 102 -1.90 -10.89 -5.33
N HIS A 103 -1.67 -10.45 -4.10
CA HIS A 103 -0.34 -10.38 -3.49
C HIS A 103 -0.16 -11.42 -2.38
N ASN A 104 -0.51 -12.67 -2.67
CA ASN A 104 -0.31 -13.76 -1.70
C ASN A 104 1.16 -14.15 -1.60
N PHE A 105 1.61 -14.55 -0.42
CA PHE A 105 2.98 -15.02 -0.19
C PHE A 105 2.99 -16.39 0.47
N MET A 106 3.78 -17.32 -0.06
CA MET A 106 3.98 -18.62 0.56
C MET A 106 4.90 -18.47 1.77
N THR A 107 4.41 -18.74 2.97
CA THR A 107 5.22 -18.65 4.20
C THR A 107 6.29 -19.74 4.21
N THR A 108 7.47 -19.41 4.73
CA THR A 108 8.56 -20.35 5.03
C THR A 108 9.30 -19.91 6.28
N PHE A 109 9.57 -20.85 7.19
CA PHE A 109 10.43 -20.59 8.34
C PHE A 109 11.86 -20.99 7.98
N TRP A 110 12.77 -20.05 8.20
CA TRP A 110 14.19 -20.18 7.90
C TRP A 110 14.99 -20.42 9.18
N ALA A 111 14.36 -21.05 10.16
CA ALA A 111 14.95 -21.55 11.37
C ALA A 111 14.80 -23.08 11.42
N PRO A 112 15.87 -23.84 11.16
CA PRO A 112 15.79 -25.29 11.08
C PRO A 112 15.60 -25.90 12.47
N ASN A 113 14.87 -27.01 12.59
CA ASN A 113 14.78 -27.76 13.86
C ASN A 113 16.13 -28.36 14.30
N LYS A 114 17.04 -28.54 13.35
CA LYS A 114 18.42 -28.96 13.58
C LYS A 114 19.33 -28.11 12.71
N ARG A 115 20.29 -27.44 13.35
CA ARG A 115 21.29 -26.62 12.66
C ARG A 115 21.94 -27.38 11.50
N LEU A 116 21.90 -26.79 10.32
CA LEU A 116 22.63 -27.22 9.13
C LEU A 116 24.05 -26.72 9.27
N ALA A 117 25.02 -27.64 9.33
CA ALA A 117 26.42 -27.28 9.29
C ALA A 117 26.72 -26.56 7.97
N TRP A 118 27.45 -25.45 8.01
CA TRP A 118 27.72 -24.61 6.84
C TRP A 118 28.46 -25.37 5.72
N GLY A 119 29.34 -26.31 6.08
CA GLY A 119 30.07 -27.18 5.17
C GLY A 119 29.32 -28.44 4.70
N ASP A 120 28.11 -28.72 5.20
CA ASP A 120 27.34 -29.91 4.79
C ASP A 120 26.59 -29.65 3.48
N ASP A 121 27.28 -29.92 2.36
CA ASP A 121 26.70 -29.75 1.02
C ASP A 121 25.40 -30.51 0.82
N ALA A 122 25.28 -31.72 1.38
CA ALA A 122 24.09 -32.53 1.24
C ALA A 122 22.90 -31.90 1.97
N ALA A 123 23.09 -31.35 3.18
CA ALA A 123 22.01 -30.67 3.91
C ALA A 123 21.51 -29.43 3.18
N TRP A 124 22.42 -28.58 2.72
CA TRP A 124 22.05 -27.37 1.99
C TRP A 124 21.42 -27.67 0.63
N GLU A 125 21.85 -28.74 -0.05
CA GLU A 125 21.22 -29.20 -1.28
C GLU A 125 19.79 -29.70 -1.05
N ARG A 126 19.50 -30.36 0.08
CA ARG A 126 18.12 -30.74 0.44
C ARG A 126 17.24 -29.50 0.60
N PHE A 127 17.70 -28.50 1.36
CA PHE A 127 16.95 -27.25 1.53
C PHE A 127 16.77 -26.51 0.19
N ALA A 128 17.83 -26.41 -0.62
CA ALA A 128 17.78 -25.78 -1.94
C ALA A 128 16.71 -26.43 -2.83
N ARG A 129 16.61 -27.76 -2.86
CA ARG A 129 15.56 -28.45 -3.63
C ARG A 129 14.16 -28.14 -3.09
N SER A 130 13.99 -28.18 -1.77
CA SER A 130 12.68 -27.93 -1.14
C SER A 130 12.19 -26.51 -1.36
N ILE A 131 13.06 -25.50 -1.21
CA ILE A 131 12.68 -24.10 -1.47
C ILE A 131 12.47 -23.83 -2.97
N GLY A 132 13.15 -24.55 -3.86
CA GLY A 132 12.85 -24.54 -5.30
C GLY A 132 11.42 -25.01 -5.58
N VAL A 133 10.99 -26.13 -4.97
CA VAL A 133 9.58 -26.58 -5.07
C VAL A 133 8.61 -25.56 -4.50
N MET A 134 8.95 -24.88 -3.39
CA MET A 134 8.13 -23.78 -2.86
C MET A 134 8.02 -22.60 -3.85
N ALA A 135 9.12 -22.22 -4.51
CA ALA A 135 9.13 -21.16 -5.52
C ALA A 135 8.28 -21.54 -6.76
N TRP A 136 8.38 -22.79 -7.20
CA TRP A 136 7.50 -23.35 -8.24
C TRP A 136 6.02 -23.30 -7.84
N LEU A 137 5.69 -23.70 -6.61
CA LEU A 137 4.31 -23.61 -6.09
C LEU A 137 3.80 -22.18 -6.03
N ALA A 138 4.64 -21.24 -5.57
CA ALA A 138 4.28 -19.83 -5.52
C ALA A 138 3.93 -19.31 -6.92
N LYS A 139 4.80 -19.55 -7.91
CA LYS A 139 4.59 -19.13 -9.30
C LYS A 139 3.37 -19.77 -9.94
N GLU A 140 3.29 -21.09 -9.95
CA GLU A 140 2.22 -21.83 -10.63
C GLU A 140 0.88 -21.71 -9.90
N GLY A 141 0.90 -21.42 -8.61
CA GLY A 141 -0.25 -21.09 -7.77
C GLY A 141 -0.73 -19.64 -7.91
N GLY A 142 0.01 -18.79 -8.61
CA GLY A 142 -0.31 -17.38 -8.80
C GLY A 142 -0.08 -16.50 -7.56
N ALA A 143 0.69 -16.99 -6.58
CA ALA A 143 1.17 -16.17 -5.47
C ALA A 143 2.26 -15.20 -5.97
N LYS A 144 2.40 -14.05 -5.32
CA LYS A 144 3.39 -13.02 -5.68
C LYS A 144 4.82 -13.41 -5.30
N GLY A 145 4.96 -14.29 -4.32
CA GLY A 145 6.24 -14.90 -3.99
C GLY A 145 6.25 -15.61 -2.64
N ILE A 146 7.33 -15.43 -1.89
CA ILE A 146 7.62 -16.18 -0.66
C ILE A 146 7.76 -15.19 0.49
N LEU A 147 7.14 -15.53 1.62
CA LEU A 147 7.36 -14.86 2.90
C LEU A 147 8.41 -15.64 3.70
N ILE A 148 9.47 -14.97 4.12
CA ILE A 148 10.60 -15.54 4.85
C ILE A 148 10.55 -15.04 6.29
N ASP A 149 10.38 -15.99 7.20
CA ASP A 149 10.49 -15.77 8.63
C ASP A 149 11.85 -16.33 9.11
N PRO A 150 12.83 -15.48 9.42
CA PRO A 150 14.14 -15.91 9.91
C PRO A 150 14.21 -16.09 11.43
N GLU A 151 13.10 -15.97 12.17
CA GLU A 151 13.11 -16.07 13.64
C GLU A 151 13.52 -17.47 14.11
N ASP A 152 14.54 -17.53 14.98
CA ASP A 152 15.12 -18.79 15.48
C ASP A 152 14.31 -19.42 16.61
N TYR A 153 13.02 -19.71 16.35
CA TYR A 153 12.13 -20.39 17.31
C TYR A 153 12.71 -21.68 17.92
N PRO A 154 13.45 -22.53 17.17
CA PRO A 154 14.02 -23.75 17.73
C PRO A 154 15.39 -23.50 18.42
N GLU A 155 15.84 -22.25 18.51
CA GLU A 155 17.09 -21.83 19.17
C GLU A 155 18.35 -22.53 18.63
N THR A 156 18.37 -22.83 17.32
CA THR A 156 19.50 -23.54 16.69
C THR A 156 20.69 -22.65 16.39
N ARG A 157 20.51 -21.33 16.45
CA ARG A 157 21.47 -20.30 16.10
C ARG A 157 22.07 -20.53 14.72
N GLN A 158 21.22 -20.89 13.75
CA GLN A 158 21.64 -21.21 12.38
C GLN A 158 22.49 -20.11 11.76
N TYR A 159 22.09 -18.85 11.93
CA TYR A 159 22.78 -17.68 11.37
C TYR A 159 23.77 -17.02 12.33
N PHE A 160 24.19 -17.72 13.38
CA PHE A 160 25.29 -17.27 14.23
C PHE A 160 26.43 -18.29 14.24
N LEU A 161 27.63 -17.77 14.51
CA LEU A 161 28.82 -18.55 14.75
C LEU A 161 28.66 -19.34 16.05
N MET A 162 28.91 -20.65 16.00
CA MET A 162 28.75 -21.56 17.12
C MET A 162 30.08 -22.26 17.45
N PRO A 163 30.26 -22.74 18.70
CA PRO A 163 31.41 -23.55 19.05
C PRO A 163 31.58 -24.75 18.10
N GLY A 164 32.78 -24.91 17.55
CA GLY A 164 33.10 -25.96 16.56
C GLY A 164 33.02 -25.51 15.10
N ASP A 165 32.50 -24.31 14.81
CA ASP A 165 32.64 -23.70 13.49
C ASP A 165 34.08 -23.21 13.23
N ALA A 166 34.43 -23.06 11.95
CA ALA A 166 35.64 -22.37 11.54
C ALA A 166 35.60 -20.88 11.93
N PRO A 167 36.75 -20.16 11.93
CA PRO A 167 36.77 -18.73 12.21
C PRO A 167 35.73 -17.93 11.40
N PHE A 168 35.28 -16.80 11.96
CA PHE A 168 34.16 -16.03 11.40
C PHE A 168 34.26 -15.79 9.89
N ALA A 169 35.42 -15.34 9.39
CA ALA A 169 35.61 -15.05 7.97
C ALA A 169 35.37 -16.27 7.06
N GLU A 170 35.83 -17.46 7.47
CA GLU A 170 35.64 -18.70 6.71
C GLU A 170 34.18 -19.17 6.74
N THR A 171 33.56 -19.10 7.93
CA THR A 171 32.15 -19.47 8.12
C THR A 171 31.21 -18.49 7.41
N ALA A 172 31.52 -17.19 7.40
CA ALA A 172 30.80 -16.18 6.64
C ALA A 172 30.91 -16.40 5.13
N ALA A 173 32.08 -16.79 4.63
CA ALA A 173 32.25 -17.16 3.22
C ALA A 173 31.39 -18.39 2.85
N LEU A 174 31.27 -19.38 3.74
CA LEU A 174 30.33 -20.48 3.56
C LEU A 174 28.87 -20.00 3.57
N ALA A 175 28.48 -19.17 4.54
CA ALA A 175 27.12 -18.63 4.62
C ALA A 175 26.73 -17.86 3.35
N ARG A 176 27.64 -17.05 2.84
CA ARG A 176 27.49 -16.36 1.55
C ARG A 176 27.30 -17.32 0.39
N ARG A 177 28.06 -18.42 0.33
CA ARG A 177 27.86 -19.46 -0.70
C ARG A 177 26.49 -20.14 -0.59
N ARG A 178 25.99 -20.35 0.63
CA ARG A 178 24.66 -20.94 0.84
C ARG A 178 23.53 -20.01 0.47
N GLY A 179 23.61 -18.72 0.80
CA GLY A 179 22.65 -17.73 0.33
C GLY A 179 22.56 -17.70 -1.20
N ALA A 180 23.70 -17.75 -1.89
CA ALA A 180 23.77 -17.84 -3.34
C ALA A 180 23.12 -19.14 -3.87
N GLN A 181 23.40 -20.29 -3.24
CA GLN A 181 22.78 -21.57 -3.59
C GLN A 181 21.26 -21.54 -3.48
N ILE A 182 20.73 -20.97 -2.39
CA ILE A 182 19.29 -20.86 -2.15
C ILE A 182 18.63 -19.92 -3.17
N MET A 183 19.21 -18.75 -3.42
CA MET A 183 18.64 -17.80 -4.39
C MET A 183 18.65 -18.37 -5.81
N ARG A 184 19.71 -19.07 -6.23
CA ARG A 184 19.73 -19.74 -7.54
C ARG A 184 18.61 -20.77 -7.69
N SER A 185 18.33 -21.54 -6.64
CA SER A 185 17.24 -22.52 -6.67
C SER A 185 15.87 -21.85 -6.80
N ILE A 186 15.62 -20.77 -6.05
CA ILE A 186 14.39 -19.98 -6.17
C ILE A 186 14.27 -19.38 -7.57
N ALA A 187 15.33 -18.73 -8.05
CA ALA A 187 15.38 -18.02 -9.33
C ALA A 187 15.16 -18.93 -10.55
N ALA A 188 15.64 -20.18 -10.48
CA ALA A 188 15.45 -21.18 -11.53
C ALA A 188 13.96 -21.46 -11.79
N GLU A 189 13.14 -21.39 -10.74
CA GLU A 189 11.70 -21.66 -10.82
C GLU A 189 10.89 -20.37 -11.02
N TYR A 190 11.25 -19.31 -10.28
CA TYR A 190 10.51 -18.05 -10.22
C TYR A 190 11.45 -16.83 -10.36
N PRO A 191 11.85 -16.45 -11.59
CA PRO A 191 12.85 -15.42 -11.84
C PRO A 191 12.39 -13.98 -11.52
N ASP A 192 11.09 -13.74 -11.41
CA ASP A 192 10.47 -12.46 -11.06
C ASP A 192 9.78 -12.49 -9.67
N VAL A 193 10.22 -13.40 -8.80
CA VAL A 193 9.70 -13.57 -7.44
C VAL A 193 9.84 -12.31 -6.60
N THR A 194 8.87 -12.06 -5.71
CA THR A 194 9.02 -11.13 -4.59
C THR A 194 9.26 -11.90 -3.30
N LEU A 195 10.40 -11.67 -2.65
CA LEU A 195 10.76 -12.24 -1.36
C LEU A 195 10.44 -11.23 -0.27
N LEU A 196 9.29 -11.38 0.39
CA LEU A 196 8.98 -10.59 1.58
C LEU A 196 9.64 -11.27 2.77
N SER A 197 10.39 -10.55 3.61
CA SER A 197 10.91 -11.13 4.85
C SER A 197 10.55 -10.26 6.04
N PHE A 198 10.25 -10.88 7.19
CA PHE A 198 10.06 -10.13 8.43
C PHE A 198 11.28 -9.27 8.74
N TRP A 199 12.44 -9.80 8.42
CA TRP A 199 13.73 -9.21 8.69
C TRP A 199 14.74 -9.55 7.60
N MET A 200 15.36 -8.54 7.00
CA MET A 200 16.62 -8.73 6.28
C MET A 200 17.76 -8.08 7.06
N LEU A 201 18.36 -7.01 6.54
CA LEU A 201 19.45 -6.34 7.24
C LEU A 201 18.92 -5.52 8.42
N SER A 202 17.65 -5.12 8.39
CA SER A 202 17.00 -4.41 9.49
C SER A 202 16.88 -5.23 10.79
N LEU A 203 17.13 -6.55 10.77
CA LEU A 203 17.06 -7.44 11.94
C LEU A 203 17.81 -6.88 13.15
N HIS A 204 19.00 -6.33 12.89
CA HIS A 204 19.89 -5.78 13.89
C HIS A 204 20.25 -4.33 13.54
N PRO A 205 19.34 -3.37 13.80
CA PRO A 205 19.53 -1.99 13.38
C PRO A 205 20.70 -1.31 14.11
N ARG A 206 21.17 -1.89 15.22
CA ARG A 206 22.37 -1.44 15.96
C ARG A 206 23.64 -1.43 15.11
N TYR A 207 23.74 -2.33 14.13
CA TYR A 207 24.92 -2.36 13.25
C TYR A 207 25.03 -1.09 12.42
N PHE A 208 23.91 -0.48 12.05
CA PHE A 208 23.87 0.75 11.26
C PHE A 208 24.37 1.98 12.00
N THR A 209 24.38 1.91 13.33
CA THR A 209 24.79 3.00 14.23
C THR A 209 26.19 2.81 14.78
N ASP A 210 26.86 1.70 14.46
CA ASP A 210 28.24 1.46 14.84
C ASP A 210 29.21 2.25 13.93
N ASN A 211 30.38 2.60 14.47
CA ASN A 211 31.44 3.25 13.70
C ASN A 211 32.15 2.28 12.74
N ASP A 212 32.10 0.98 13.04
CA ASP A 212 32.52 -0.10 12.14
C ASP A 212 31.45 -1.22 12.08
N PRO A 213 30.45 -1.06 11.19
CA PRO A 213 29.35 -2.02 11.07
C PRO A 213 29.80 -3.46 10.77
N LEU A 214 30.89 -3.64 10.03
CA LEU A 214 31.37 -4.98 9.66
C LEU A 214 32.10 -5.66 10.83
N ALA A 215 32.89 -4.90 11.60
CA ALA A 215 33.47 -5.41 12.84
C ALA A 215 32.37 -5.79 13.85
N ALA A 216 31.33 -4.95 14.00
CA ALA A 216 30.22 -5.24 14.90
C ALA A 216 29.45 -6.53 14.53
N VAL A 217 29.30 -6.82 13.24
CA VAL A 217 28.73 -8.08 12.73
C VAL A 217 29.65 -9.27 13.07
N ALA A 218 30.97 -9.12 12.84
CA ALA A 218 31.94 -10.16 13.13
C ALA A 218 32.04 -10.48 14.63
N ASP A 219 32.05 -9.45 15.49
CA ASP A 219 32.08 -9.59 16.95
C ASP A 219 30.81 -10.24 17.49
N ALA A 220 29.66 -9.98 16.86
CA ALA A 220 28.41 -10.67 17.17
C ALA A 220 28.37 -12.12 16.67
N GLY A 221 29.33 -12.52 15.82
CA GLY A 221 29.33 -13.80 15.14
C GLY A 221 28.14 -13.95 14.19
N ASP A 222 27.61 -12.86 13.65
CA ASP A 222 26.38 -12.86 12.86
C ASP A 222 26.66 -13.16 11.38
N LEU A 223 26.08 -14.25 10.89
CA LEU A 223 26.28 -14.79 9.54
C LEU A 223 25.12 -14.42 8.60
N TRP A 224 24.05 -13.80 9.09
CA TRP A 224 22.89 -13.40 8.29
C TRP A 224 23.25 -12.38 7.20
N PRO A 225 24.04 -11.31 7.46
CA PRO A 225 24.48 -10.39 6.40
C PRO A 225 25.28 -11.09 5.29
N ALA A 226 26.13 -12.06 5.63
CA ALA A 226 26.90 -12.82 4.65
C ALA A 226 25.97 -13.69 3.79
N PHE A 227 25.02 -14.38 4.42
CA PHE A 227 23.99 -15.15 3.71
C PHE A 227 23.18 -14.28 2.73
N LEU A 228 22.71 -13.11 3.17
CA LEU A 228 21.97 -12.17 2.33
C LEU A 228 22.82 -11.63 1.16
N ASN A 229 24.11 -11.33 1.37
CA ASN A 229 25.02 -10.98 0.27
C ASN A 229 25.18 -12.12 -0.76
N GLY A 230 25.10 -13.37 -0.29
CA GLY A 230 24.96 -14.54 -1.15
C GLY A 230 23.73 -14.47 -2.04
N MET A 231 22.56 -14.20 -1.46
CA MET A 231 21.32 -14.09 -2.20
C MET A 231 21.34 -12.92 -3.19
N LEU A 232 21.81 -11.74 -2.76
CA LEU A 232 21.89 -10.54 -3.60
C LEU A 232 22.75 -10.75 -4.85
N ALA A 233 23.85 -11.51 -4.72
CA ALA A 233 24.75 -11.78 -5.85
C ALA A 233 24.10 -12.63 -6.94
N GLU A 234 23.05 -13.38 -6.61
CA GLU A 234 22.32 -14.28 -7.51
C GLU A 234 20.87 -13.82 -7.72
N LEU A 235 20.52 -12.62 -7.27
CA LEU A 235 19.18 -12.07 -7.38
C LEU A 235 18.91 -11.67 -8.85
N PRO A 236 17.95 -12.31 -9.55
CA PRO A 236 17.65 -11.98 -10.94
C PRO A 236 17.10 -10.57 -11.07
N ARG A 237 17.31 -9.90 -12.21
CA ARG A 237 16.84 -8.52 -12.47
C ARG A 237 15.33 -8.31 -12.27
N GLY A 238 14.52 -9.36 -12.45
CA GLY A 238 13.07 -9.30 -12.26
C GLY A 238 12.60 -9.49 -10.82
N ALA A 239 13.46 -10.04 -9.96
CA ALA A 239 13.11 -10.36 -8.58
C ALA A 239 13.24 -9.13 -7.67
N ARG A 240 12.54 -9.17 -6.54
CA ARG A 240 12.61 -8.16 -5.48
C ARG A 240 12.73 -8.82 -4.12
N MET A 241 13.38 -8.15 -3.19
CA MET A 241 13.36 -8.51 -1.77
C MET A 241 12.77 -7.34 -0.98
N ILE A 242 11.96 -7.64 0.02
CA ILE A 242 11.36 -6.63 0.89
C ILE A 242 11.94 -6.87 2.29
N ASP A 243 12.74 -5.91 2.75
CA ASP A 243 13.19 -5.87 4.13
C ASP A 243 12.07 -5.30 4.98
N GLY A 244 11.37 -6.20 5.66
CA GLY A 244 10.08 -5.92 6.23
C GLY A 244 10.08 -5.20 7.57
N ASP A 245 11.21 -5.06 8.24
CA ASP A 245 11.35 -4.38 9.53
C ASP A 245 10.19 -4.60 10.53
N GLU A 246 10.15 -5.76 11.18
CA GLU A 246 9.14 -6.11 12.18
C GLU A 246 9.22 -5.29 13.50
N HIS A 247 10.29 -4.52 13.72
CA HIS A 247 10.42 -3.57 14.85
C HIS A 247 9.34 -2.49 14.68
N GLY A 248 8.81 -2.36 13.45
CA GLY A 248 7.55 -1.72 13.08
C GLY A 248 6.39 -1.99 14.02
N TYR A 249 6.35 -3.13 14.72
CA TYR A 249 5.35 -3.40 15.74
C TYR A 249 5.32 -2.31 16.81
N ARG A 250 6.47 -1.77 17.23
CA ARG A 250 6.55 -0.73 18.27
C ARG A 250 6.73 0.68 17.73
N TYR A 251 6.86 0.85 16.42
CA TYR A 251 7.01 2.16 15.80
C TYR A 251 5.77 3.01 16.02
N GLN A 252 6.00 4.30 16.26
CA GLN A 252 4.96 5.29 16.45
C GLN A 252 5.04 6.35 15.35
N ALA A 253 3.95 6.54 14.63
CA ALA A 253 3.88 7.58 13.62
C ALA A 253 4.12 8.99 14.21
N ALA A 254 3.78 9.20 15.49
CA ALA A 254 4.07 10.45 16.20
C ALA A 254 5.56 10.77 16.32
N ARG A 255 6.45 9.78 16.19
CA ARG A 255 7.91 9.92 16.27
C ARG A 255 8.59 9.83 14.90
N ASN A 256 7.83 9.64 13.83
CA ASN A 256 8.33 9.41 12.47
C ASN A 256 9.21 8.14 12.36
N ASP A 257 8.97 7.15 13.21
CA ASP A 257 9.79 5.93 13.29
C ASP A 257 9.83 5.19 11.94
N PHE A 258 8.70 5.09 11.23
CA PHE A 258 8.62 4.42 9.92
C PHE A 258 9.47 5.12 8.85
N TYR A 259 9.47 6.46 8.80
CA TYR A 259 10.32 7.20 7.85
C TYR A 259 11.80 7.04 8.17
N LEU A 260 12.16 7.10 9.46
CA LEU A 260 13.53 6.91 9.89
C LEU A 260 14.02 5.50 9.55
N ALA A 261 13.22 4.48 9.82
CA ALA A 261 13.52 3.10 9.48
C ALA A 261 13.70 2.88 7.98
N CYS A 262 12.79 3.39 7.14
CA CYS A 262 12.95 3.35 5.68
C CYS A 262 14.27 3.99 5.24
N TRP A 263 14.59 5.17 5.78
CA TRP A 263 15.86 5.84 5.48
C TRP A 263 17.08 5.01 5.90
N ARG A 264 17.06 4.39 7.09
CA ARG A 264 18.16 3.52 7.57
C ARG A 264 18.36 2.31 6.67
N THR A 265 17.28 1.61 6.30
CA THR A 265 17.33 0.46 5.38
C THR A 265 17.89 0.88 4.03
N GLN A 266 17.44 1.99 3.46
CA GLN A 266 17.88 2.41 2.11
C GLN A 266 19.30 3.00 2.08
N ASN A 267 19.79 3.57 3.18
CA ASN A 267 21.05 4.33 3.19
C ASN A 267 22.13 3.74 4.10
N GLN A 268 21.79 3.35 5.33
CA GLN A 268 22.78 2.89 6.30
C GLN A 268 23.05 1.38 6.18
N ALA A 269 22.06 0.58 5.82
CA ALA A 269 22.25 -0.87 5.65
C ALA A 269 23.26 -1.22 4.54
N LEU A 270 23.52 -0.29 3.61
CA LEU A 270 24.56 -0.42 2.58
C LEU A 270 25.97 -0.68 3.12
N ALA A 271 26.23 -0.31 4.39
CA ALA A 271 27.49 -0.64 5.06
C ALA A 271 27.70 -2.16 5.22
N LEU A 272 26.61 -2.93 5.26
CA LEU A 272 26.63 -4.40 5.36
C LEU A 272 26.53 -5.09 3.99
N VAL A 273 26.39 -4.32 2.90
CA VAL A 273 26.26 -4.83 1.54
C VAL A 273 27.61 -4.77 0.83
N GLU A 274 28.05 -5.92 0.32
CA GLU A 274 29.27 -6.03 -0.48
C GLU A 274 29.23 -5.07 -1.67
N PRO A 275 30.36 -4.40 -2.03
CA PRO A 275 30.38 -3.42 -3.11
C PRO A 275 29.75 -3.90 -4.43
N ALA A 276 29.96 -5.17 -4.80
CA ALA A 276 29.40 -5.78 -6.01
C ALA A 276 27.87 -5.90 -6.00
N ASN A 277 27.26 -5.96 -4.82
CA ASN A 277 25.81 -6.16 -4.63
C ASN A 277 25.04 -4.85 -4.44
N ARG A 278 25.71 -3.71 -4.22
CA ARG A 278 25.06 -2.44 -3.86
C ARG A 278 24.06 -1.95 -4.91
N ALA A 279 24.38 -2.11 -6.19
CA ALA A 279 23.46 -1.74 -7.27
C ALA A 279 22.18 -2.59 -7.24
N ALA A 280 22.30 -3.91 -7.06
CA ALA A 280 21.15 -4.80 -6.89
C ALA A 280 20.35 -4.41 -5.63
N TYR A 281 21.02 -4.19 -4.51
CA TYR A 281 20.37 -3.76 -3.27
C TYR A 281 19.54 -2.48 -3.45
N GLN A 282 20.14 -1.42 -3.97
CA GLN A 282 19.47 -0.12 -4.13
C GLN A 282 18.28 -0.15 -5.10
N THR A 283 18.26 -1.10 -6.03
CA THR A 283 17.21 -1.17 -7.07
C THR A 283 16.18 -2.28 -6.82
N GLN A 284 16.50 -3.28 -6.02
CA GLN A 284 15.70 -4.50 -5.85
C GLN A 284 15.36 -4.82 -4.39
N VAL A 285 16.01 -4.19 -3.41
CA VAL A 285 15.66 -4.33 -1.98
C VAL A 285 14.84 -3.12 -1.55
N LEU A 286 13.59 -3.40 -1.17
CA LEU A 286 12.62 -2.40 -0.79
C LEU A 286 12.39 -2.43 0.73
N ALA A 287 12.22 -1.25 1.34
CA ALA A 287 11.76 -1.14 2.71
C ALA A 287 10.25 -1.46 2.81
N GLY A 288 9.88 -2.32 3.75
CA GLY A 288 8.52 -2.61 4.18
C GLY A 288 8.40 -2.58 5.70
N PHE A 289 7.20 -2.82 6.23
CA PHE A 289 6.92 -2.80 7.68
C PHE A 289 5.96 -3.90 8.12
N GLY A 290 6.26 -4.54 9.25
CA GLY A 290 5.29 -5.31 10.04
C GLY A 290 4.58 -4.42 11.05
N LEU A 291 3.26 -4.61 11.23
CA LEU A 291 2.48 -3.95 12.28
C LEU A 291 1.66 -4.95 13.08
N TYR A 292 1.69 -4.85 14.41
CA TYR A 292 1.03 -5.80 15.32
C TYR A 292 -0.35 -5.31 15.77
N LEU A 293 -1.39 -6.01 15.33
CA LEU A 293 -2.80 -5.67 15.55
C LEU A 293 -3.23 -5.76 17.01
N ASP A 294 -2.72 -6.73 17.75
CA ASP A 294 -3.10 -6.94 19.15
C ASP A 294 -2.75 -5.73 20.02
N MET A 295 -1.76 -4.92 19.63
CA MET A 295 -1.45 -3.67 20.32
C MET A 295 -2.61 -2.69 20.36
N TYR A 296 -3.59 -2.83 19.46
CA TYR A 296 -4.80 -2.02 19.37
C TYR A 296 -5.99 -2.57 20.16
N THR A 297 -5.84 -3.72 20.82
CA THR A 297 -6.89 -4.38 21.60
C THR A 297 -6.43 -4.87 22.98
N ASN A 298 -5.12 -4.92 23.20
CA ASN A 298 -4.52 -5.31 24.48
C ASN A 298 -4.90 -4.37 25.63
N PRO A 299 -4.89 -4.86 26.88
CA PRO A 299 -5.09 -4.04 28.07
C PRO A 299 -3.89 -3.11 28.33
N THR A 300 -4.12 -2.04 29.10
CA THR A 300 -3.13 -0.97 29.40
C THR A 300 -1.89 -1.46 30.16
N ASN A 301 -1.98 -2.59 30.86
CA ASN A 301 -0.86 -3.21 31.57
C ASN A 301 0.02 -4.10 30.67
N SER A 302 -0.35 -4.28 29.40
CA SER A 302 0.46 -5.02 28.44
C SER A 302 1.65 -4.17 27.97
N PRO A 303 2.87 -4.73 27.87
CA PRO A 303 3.98 -4.04 27.20
C PRO A 303 3.75 -3.88 25.69
N TRP A 304 2.75 -4.58 25.15
CA TRP A 304 2.29 -4.50 23.77
C TRP A 304 0.97 -3.75 23.70
N TYR A 305 0.97 -2.52 24.18
CA TYR A 305 -0.21 -1.66 24.23
C TYR A 305 0.09 -0.34 23.53
N PHE A 306 -0.74 0.01 22.55
CA PHE A 306 -0.88 1.39 22.12
C PHE A 306 -2.06 2.05 22.84
N GLY A 307 -2.09 3.36 22.99
CA GLY A 307 -3.23 4.08 23.58
C GLY A 307 -4.36 4.34 22.59
N GLU A 308 -5.44 4.95 23.06
CA GLU A 308 -6.37 5.67 22.19
C GLU A 308 -5.70 6.93 21.62
N LEU A 309 -6.10 7.31 20.42
CA LEU A 309 -5.84 8.64 19.85
C LEU A 309 -7.19 9.29 19.61
N ASP A 310 -7.41 10.48 20.16
CA ASP A 310 -8.69 11.19 20.07
C ASP A 310 -9.89 10.30 20.46
N GLY A 311 -9.73 9.55 21.56
CA GLY A 311 -10.77 8.66 22.12
C GLY A 311 -10.98 7.33 21.38
N SER A 312 -10.10 6.93 20.46
CA SER A 312 -10.25 5.67 19.73
C SER A 312 -8.94 4.93 19.49
N ARG A 313 -8.94 3.61 19.74
CA ARG A 313 -7.84 2.71 19.34
C ARG A 313 -7.71 2.62 17.82
N LEU A 314 -8.81 2.76 17.06
CA LEU A 314 -8.81 2.75 15.60
C LEU A 314 -8.13 3.98 15.02
N ASN A 315 -8.26 5.14 15.65
CA ASN A 315 -7.54 6.34 15.23
C ASN A 315 -6.02 6.16 15.35
N HIS A 316 -5.57 5.51 16.42
CA HIS A 316 -4.16 5.18 16.59
C HIS A 316 -3.70 4.20 15.50
N LEU A 317 -4.47 3.11 15.27
CA LEU A 317 -4.19 2.15 14.20
C LEU A 317 -4.09 2.86 12.85
N ARG A 318 -5.07 3.70 12.53
CA ARG A 318 -5.11 4.48 11.29
C ARG A 318 -3.88 5.34 11.11
N ARG A 319 -3.44 6.05 12.16
CA ARG A 319 -2.26 6.92 12.10
C ARG A 319 -0.97 6.12 11.83
N ASN A 320 -0.78 5.00 12.53
CA ASN A 320 0.42 4.18 12.37
C ASN A 320 0.45 3.47 11.01
N VAL A 321 -0.66 2.84 10.60
CA VAL A 321 -0.77 2.17 9.29
C VAL A 321 -0.63 3.17 8.14
N ALA A 322 -1.18 4.38 8.26
CA ALA A 322 -1.03 5.42 7.24
C ALA A 322 0.45 5.82 7.03
N GLN A 323 1.20 6.09 8.11
CA GLN A 323 2.61 6.43 7.98
C GLN A 323 3.44 5.25 7.48
N ALA A 324 3.12 4.02 7.92
CA ALA A 324 3.79 2.82 7.43
C ALA A 324 3.58 2.63 5.92
N LEU A 325 2.35 2.78 5.41
CA LEU A 325 2.06 2.72 3.97
C LEU A 325 2.78 3.81 3.18
N ASP A 326 2.84 5.03 3.73
CA ASP A 326 3.51 6.15 3.07
C ASP A 326 5.03 5.94 3.01
N ALA A 327 5.63 5.49 4.12
CA ALA A 327 7.07 5.23 4.23
C ALA A 327 7.54 3.97 3.47
N ALA A 328 6.73 2.89 3.46
CA ALA A 328 7.09 1.63 2.81
C ALA A 328 7.23 1.86 1.31
N GLN A 329 8.14 1.18 0.63
CA GLN A 329 8.28 1.33 -0.82
C GLN A 329 7.19 0.56 -1.58
N GLU A 330 6.78 -0.62 -1.10
CA GLU A 330 5.72 -1.42 -1.75
C GLU A 330 4.80 -2.15 -0.77
N TYR A 331 5.32 -2.86 0.24
CA TYR A 331 4.50 -3.72 1.11
C TYR A 331 4.57 -3.31 2.58
N ILE A 332 3.44 -3.43 3.26
CA ILE A 332 3.36 -3.67 4.70
C ILE A 332 2.64 -4.99 4.95
N TRP A 333 2.83 -5.60 6.12
CA TRP A 333 1.91 -6.63 6.61
C TRP A 333 1.36 -6.28 7.98
N LEU A 334 0.13 -6.74 8.20
CA LEU A 334 -0.55 -6.65 9.48
C LEU A 334 -0.54 -8.03 10.12
N TYR A 335 0.02 -8.12 11.32
CA TYR A 335 0.12 -9.34 12.11
C TYR A 335 -0.88 -9.36 13.26
N GLY A 336 -1.56 -10.48 13.45
CA GLY A 336 -2.52 -10.65 14.53
C GLY A 336 -2.45 -12.02 15.20
N GLU A 337 -2.62 -12.06 16.51
CA GLU A 337 -2.52 -13.30 17.30
C GLU A 337 -3.86 -13.75 17.89
N LYS A 338 -4.63 -12.82 18.47
CA LYS A 338 -5.79 -13.17 19.31
C LYS A 338 -7.11 -13.29 18.56
N MET A 339 -7.21 -12.71 17.37
CA MET A 339 -8.45 -12.64 16.60
C MET A 339 -8.20 -13.08 15.16
N ASP A 340 -9.27 -13.54 14.50
CA ASP A 340 -9.21 -14.03 13.12
C ASP A 340 -9.58 -12.91 12.12
N TRP A 341 -9.08 -13.00 10.89
CA TRP A 341 -9.44 -12.05 9.82
C TRP A 341 -10.90 -12.21 9.38
N ILE A 342 -11.34 -13.47 9.31
CA ILE A 342 -12.67 -13.88 8.88
C ILE A 342 -13.21 -14.98 9.79
N THR A 343 -14.50 -15.25 9.67
CA THR A 343 -15.08 -16.48 10.20
C THR A 343 -14.71 -17.66 9.30
N TRP A 344 -13.84 -18.55 9.78
CA TRP A 344 -13.32 -19.69 9.03
C TRP A 344 -14.31 -20.86 8.96
N LYS A 345 -15.30 -20.78 8.05
CA LYS A 345 -16.31 -21.84 7.90
C LYS A 345 -15.69 -23.18 7.56
N GLY A 346 -16.18 -24.23 8.23
CA GLY A 346 -15.72 -25.61 8.01
C GLY A 346 -14.31 -25.89 8.55
N THR A 347 -13.85 -25.09 9.51
CA THR A 347 -12.62 -25.30 10.26
C THR A 347 -12.91 -25.27 11.77
N PRO A 348 -12.00 -25.78 12.63
CA PRO A 348 -12.14 -25.65 14.09
C PRO A 348 -12.18 -24.20 14.59
N ARG A 349 -11.82 -23.21 13.77
CA ARG A 349 -11.76 -21.79 14.12
C ARG A 349 -13.06 -21.02 13.86
N GLU A 350 -14.11 -21.67 13.37
CA GLU A 350 -15.36 -21.01 12.96
C GLU A 350 -16.02 -20.17 14.08
N LYS A 351 -15.72 -20.48 15.35
CA LYS A 351 -16.27 -19.75 16.51
C LYS A 351 -15.33 -18.69 17.09
N ASN A 352 -14.13 -18.50 16.50
CA ASN A 352 -13.19 -17.52 16.99
C ASN A 352 -13.68 -16.09 16.73
N PRO A 353 -13.40 -15.15 17.63
CA PRO A 353 -13.71 -13.75 17.41
C PRO A 353 -12.88 -13.18 16.25
N THR A 354 -13.49 -12.31 15.45
CA THR A 354 -12.81 -11.60 14.36
C THR A 354 -12.30 -10.24 14.79
N TRP A 355 -11.32 -9.69 14.06
CA TRP A 355 -10.85 -8.32 14.28
C TRP A 355 -11.98 -7.29 14.19
N GLN A 356 -12.88 -7.43 13.21
CA GLN A 356 -14.05 -6.55 13.08
C GLN A 356 -14.99 -6.63 14.29
N ALA A 357 -15.16 -7.81 14.89
CA ALA A 357 -16.00 -7.97 16.09
C ALA A 357 -15.33 -7.36 17.32
N LYS A 358 -14.01 -7.51 17.46
CA LYS A 358 -13.26 -6.99 18.61
C LYS A 358 -12.97 -5.49 18.55
N LEU A 359 -12.81 -4.97 17.34
CA LEU A 359 -12.50 -3.57 17.06
C LEU A 359 -13.45 -3.04 15.96
N PRO A 360 -14.71 -2.74 16.30
CA PRO A 360 -15.73 -2.34 15.32
C PRO A 360 -15.31 -1.13 14.49
N GLY A 361 -15.28 -1.29 13.16
CA GLY A 361 -14.79 -0.28 12.21
C GLY A 361 -13.40 -0.58 11.64
N PHE A 362 -12.77 -1.68 12.10
CA PHE A 362 -11.48 -2.15 11.59
C PHE A 362 -11.43 -2.32 10.07
N LEU A 363 -12.38 -3.05 9.48
CA LEU A 363 -12.39 -3.28 8.03
C LEU A 363 -12.64 -1.98 7.25
N ASP A 364 -13.51 -1.09 7.74
CA ASP A 364 -13.74 0.21 7.07
C ASP A 364 -12.48 1.09 7.14
N THR A 365 -11.77 1.08 8.27
CA THR A 365 -10.49 1.78 8.46
C THR A 365 -9.44 1.28 7.48
N LEU A 366 -9.27 -0.04 7.35
CA LEU A 366 -8.32 -0.61 6.39
C LEU A 366 -8.73 -0.36 4.94
N ALA A 367 -10.03 -0.44 4.61
CA ALA A 367 -10.53 -0.13 3.27
C ALA A 367 -10.20 1.31 2.86
N ARG A 368 -10.40 2.24 3.81
CA ARG A 368 -10.04 3.65 3.65
C ARG A 368 -8.54 3.86 3.46
N LEU A 369 -7.69 3.11 4.15
CA LEU A 369 -6.23 3.25 4.03
C LEU A 369 -5.70 2.62 2.74
N ARG A 370 -6.25 1.47 2.31
CA ARG A 370 -5.82 0.76 1.10
C ARG A 370 -6.13 1.55 -0.16
N ASP A 371 -7.35 2.08 -0.26
CA ASP A 371 -7.80 2.83 -1.43
C ASP A 371 -8.75 3.96 -0.99
N PRO A 372 -8.20 5.09 -0.50
CA PRO A 372 -8.99 6.20 0.05
C PRO A 372 -10.01 6.73 -0.94
N ARG A 373 -9.65 6.75 -2.22
CA ARG A 373 -10.51 7.22 -3.30
C ARG A 373 -11.70 6.30 -3.50
N ARG A 374 -11.47 5.00 -3.73
CA ARG A 374 -12.56 4.04 -3.93
C ARG A 374 -13.45 3.94 -2.70
N TRP A 375 -12.86 3.97 -1.49
CA TRP A 375 -13.61 4.01 -0.25
C TRP A 375 -14.54 5.24 -0.20
N ALA A 376 -14.02 6.42 -0.52
CA ALA A 376 -14.79 7.66 -0.52
C ALA A 376 -15.94 7.62 -1.54
N GLU A 377 -15.70 7.12 -2.75
CA GLU A 377 -16.75 6.94 -3.77
C GLU A 377 -17.86 5.99 -3.29
N GLN A 378 -17.49 4.84 -2.71
CA GLN A 378 -18.45 3.88 -2.16
C GLN A 378 -19.21 4.44 -0.96
N ARG A 379 -18.56 5.26 -0.13
CA ARG A 379 -19.18 5.93 1.01
C ARG A 379 -20.26 6.92 0.54
N LEU A 380 -19.94 7.78 -0.43
CA LEU A 380 -20.90 8.72 -1.02
C LEU A 380 -22.07 7.99 -1.69
N ALA A 381 -21.80 6.94 -2.46
CA ALA A 381 -22.84 6.15 -3.10
C ALA A 381 -23.82 5.56 -2.08
N ARG A 382 -23.31 4.96 -1.00
CA ARG A 382 -24.13 4.42 0.10
C ARG A 382 -24.97 5.51 0.79
N GLN A 383 -24.37 6.65 1.12
CA GLN A 383 -25.10 7.76 1.77
C GLN A 383 -26.17 8.33 0.85
N ARG A 384 -25.88 8.47 -0.45
CA ARG A 384 -26.83 8.94 -1.46
C ARG A 384 -28.01 7.96 -1.60
N GLN A 385 -27.73 6.66 -1.67
CA GLN A 385 -28.78 5.63 -1.73
C GLN A 385 -29.63 5.60 -0.46
N ALA A 386 -29.03 5.84 0.70
CA ALA A 386 -29.72 5.89 1.98
C ALA A 386 -30.44 7.25 2.25
N GLY A 387 -30.28 8.26 1.38
CA GLY A 387 -30.83 9.60 1.60
C GLY A 387 -30.19 10.35 2.78
N THR A 388 -28.98 9.96 3.19
CA THR A 388 -28.25 10.53 4.35
C THR A 388 -27.05 11.39 3.94
N LEU A 389 -26.86 11.63 2.65
CA LEU A 389 -25.76 12.44 2.15
C LEU A 389 -26.07 13.93 2.35
N THR A 390 -25.25 14.60 3.16
CA THR A 390 -25.31 16.06 3.36
C THR A 390 -24.24 16.73 2.50
N ASN A 391 -24.63 17.75 1.72
CA ASN A 391 -23.71 18.59 0.96
C ASN A 391 -23.73 20.00 1.57
N ASP A 392 -22.57 20.50 1.98
CA ASP A 392 -22.44 21.82 2.57
C ASP A 392 -22.47 22.96 1.54
N VAL A 393 -22.37 22.62 0.24
CA VAL A 393 -22.51 23.61 -0.84
C VAL A 393 -23.98 23.98 -1.04
N LYS A 394 -24.36 25.19 -0.60
CA LYS A 394 -25.74 25.72 -0.62
C LYS A 394 -26.46 25.57 -1.96
N SER A 395 -25.82 25.97 -3.05
CA SER A 395 -26.36 25.88 -4.42
C SER A 395 -25.49 24.98 -5.29
N SER A 396 -25.42 23.69 -4.93
CA SER A 396 -24.56 22.70 -5.59
C SER A 396 -24.91 22.38 -7.04
N ALA A 397 -26.20 22.43 -7.39
CA ALA A 397 -26.72 22.31 -8.76
C ALA A 397 -26.73 23.65 -9.52
N CYS A 398 -26.08 24.68 -8.98
CA CYS A 398 -25.95 26.01 -9.60
C CYS A 398 -27.27 26.73 -9.95
N ALA A 399 -28.42 26.24 -9.51
CA ALA A 399 -29.72 26.87 -9.75
C ALA A 399 -29.87 28.17 -8.94
N LEU A 400 -30.49 29.17 -9.55
CA LEU A 400 -30.80 30.46 -8.91
C LEU A 400 -32.10 30.38 -8.11
N ASP A 401 -32.17 31.03 -6.94
CA ASP A 401 -33.35 31.07 -6.07
C ASP A 401 -34.59 31.70 -6.74
N LYS A 402 -34.37 32.57 -7.73
CA LYS A 402 -35.41 33.20 -8.55
C LYS A 402 -35.09 33.02 -10.03
N ALA A 403 -35.73 32.04 -10.65
CA ALA A 403 -35.65 31.83 -12.10
C ALA A 403 -36.65 32.75 -12.82
N GLU A 404 -36.23 33.96 -13.18
CA GLU A 404 -37.00 34.80 -14.11
C GLU A 404 -36.78 34.33 -15.56
N ALA A 405 -37.76 34.43 -16.46
CA ALA A 405 -37.50 34.12 -17.87
C ALA A 405 -36.54 35.19 -18.46
N GLY A 406 -35.50 34.82 -19.21
CA GLY A 406 -34.83 35.82 -20.05
C GLY A 406 -33.49 35.53 -20.72
N GLU A 407 -32.51 34.88 -20.08
CA GLU A 407 -31.15 34.83 -20.65
C GLU A 407 -30.47 33.47 -20.46
N ALA A 408 -29.86 32.95 -21.54
CA ALA A 408 -29.06 31.72 -21.50
C ALA A 408 -27.90 31.85 -20.51
N PHE A 409 -27.16 32.95 -20.58
CA PHE A 409 -26.06 33.24 -19.66
C PHE A 409 -26.30 34.54 -18.91
N ARG A 410 -26.53 34.45 -17.59
CA ARG A 410 -26.71 35.59 -16.70
C ARG A 410 -25.37 36.11 -16.21
N LYS A 411 -24.87 37.14 -16.89
CA LYS A 411 -23.60 37.80 -16.57
C LYS A 411 -23.63 38.41 -15.16
N GLY A 412 -22.60 38.11 -14.37
CA GLY A 412 -22.39 38.66 -13.03
C GLY A 412 -23.34 38.13 -11.94
N VAL A 413 -24.30 37.27 -12.32
CA VAL A 413 -25.25 36.66 -11.37
C VAL A 413 -24.74 35.28 -10.98
N LEU A 414 -24.56 35.05 -9.68
CA LEU A 414 -24.12 33.78 -9.11
C LEU A 414 -25.20 33.22 -8.17
N PRO A 415 -25.30 31.88 -8.03
CA PRO A 415 -26.20 31.26 -7.08
C PRO A 415 -25.77 31.53 -5.62
N ALA A 416 -26.69 31.33 -4.67
CA ALA A 416 -26.43 31.60 -3.27
C ALA A 416 -25.20 30.83 -2.74
N GLY A 417 -24.33 31.53 -2.00
CA GLY A 417 -23.12 30.97 -1.43
C GLY A 417 -21.91 30.92 -2.37
N TRP A 418 -22.07 31.28 -3.64
CA TRP A 418 -20.96 31.41 -4.57
C TRP A 418 -20.45 32.85 -4.68
N TRP A 419 -19.14 32.97 -4.82
CA TRP A 419 -18.46 34.21 -5.18
C TRP A 419 -17.51 33.96 -6.35
N SER A 420 -16.99 35.03 -6.95
CA SER A 420 -15.98 34.94 -8.01
C SER A 420 -14.84 35.90 -7.76
N TRP A 421 -13.66 35.53 -8.23
CA TRP A 421 -12.45 36.36 -8.19
C TRP A 421 -11.67 36.18 -9.50
N GLN A 422 -11.04 37.24 -9.97
CA GLN A 422 -10.08 37.20 -11.08
C GLN A 422 -8.87 38.08 -10.76
N GLU A 423 -7.72 37.70 -11.29
CA GLU A 423 -6.47 38.44 -11.09
C GLU A 423 -6.53 39.80 -11.81
N GLU A 424 -6.35 40.89 -11.06
CA GLU A 424 -6.52 42.27 -11.56
C GLU A 424 -5.51 42.65 -12.64
N LYS A 425 -4.32 42.04 -12.62
CA LYS A 425 -3.26 42.29 -13.60
C LYS A 425 -3.41 41.47 -14.89
N LYS A 426 -4.44 40.63 -14.99
CA LYS A 426 -4.71 39.76 -16.14
C LYS A 426 -5.92 40.24 -16.93
N ARG A 427 -6.09 39.73 -18.15
CA ARG A 427 -7.26 40.09 -18.96
C ARG A 427 -8.54 39.68 -18.23
N ALA A 428 -9.39 40.66 -17.97
CA ALA A 428 -10.69 40.45 -17.35
C ALA A 428 -11.61 39.64 -18.27
N GLY A 429 -12.32 38.69 -17.67
CA GLY A 429 -13.39 37.94 -18.31
C GLY A 429 -14.73 38.20 -17.63
N VAL A 430 -15.68 37.31 -17.87
CA VAL A 430 -17.02 37.38 -17.32
C VAL A 430 -17.34 36.09 -16.59
N PHE A 431 -17.73 36.21 -15.32
CA PHE A 431 -18.36 35.14 -14.57
C PHE A 431 -19.88 35.30 -14.58
N GLY A 432 -20.61 34.21 -14.41
CA GLY A 432 -22.07 34.23 -14.32
C GLY A 432 -22.65 32.81 -14.21
N THR A 433 -23.96 32.73 -14.39
CA THR A 433 -24.70 31.47 -14.33
C THR A 433 -25.30 31.15 -15.71
N GLU A 434 -25.07 29.95 -16.21
CA GLU A 434 -25.67 29.39 -17.41
C GLU A 434 -27.00 28.70 -17.04
N THR A 435 -28.03 28.90 -17.87
CA THR A 435 -29.41 28.45 -17.61
C THR A 435 -29.93 27.43 -18.61
N GLN A 436 -29.11 27.11 -19.63
CA GLN A 436 -29.43 26.14 -20.69
C GLN A 436 -28.45 24.96 -20.75
N LYS A 437 -27.48 24.89 -19.85
CA LYS A 437 -26.47 23.84 -19.81
C LYS A 437 -26.07 23.56 -18.37
N GLY A 438 -26.31 22.33 -17.94
CA GLY A 438 -25.89 21.78 -16.66
C GLY A 438 -25.58 20.29 -16.80
N ARG A 439 -25.25 19.64 -15.69
CA ARG A 439 -24.98 18.21 -15.62
C ARG A 439 -26.19 17.49 -15.04
N GLY A 440 -27.07 17.04 -15.93
CA GLY A 440 -28.33 16.38 -15.56
C GLY A 440 -29.50 17.36 -15.37
N ASP A 441 -29.22 18.66 -15.44
CA ASP A 441 -30.19 19.73 -15.53
C ASP A 441 -29.69 20.82 -16.52
N THR A 442 -30.21 22.04 -16.40
CA THR A 442 -29.88 23.16 -17.28
C THR A 442 -29.01 24.23 -16.61
N TRP A 443 -28.53 24.04 -15.39
CA TRP A 443 -27.84 25.08 -14.62
C TRP A 443 -26.35 24.78 -14.46
N SER A 444 -25.50 25.78 -14.63
CA SER A 444 -24.07 25.67 -14.27
C SER A 444 -23.44 27.03 -14.02
N LEU A 445 -22.35 27.06 -13.26
CA LEU A 445 -21.46 28.22 -13.21
C LEU A 445 -20.70 28.32 -14.53
N CYS A 446 -20.57 29.53 -15.10
CA CYS A 446 -19.89 29.72 -16.39
C CYS A 446 -18.93 30.92 -16.35
N ALA A 447 -17.68 30.66 -16.72
CA ALA A 447 -16.65 31.68 -16.92
C ALA A 447 -16.36 31.81 -18.41
N VAL A 448 -16.25 33.04 -18.90
CA VAL A 448 -15.99 33.38 -20.31
C VAL A 448 -14.79 34.32 -20.42
N GLY A 449 -13.74 33.89 -21.11
CA GLY A 449 -12.55 34.68 -21.41
C GLY A 449 -11.67 35.10 -20.22
N VAL A 450 -11.90 34.52 -19.02
CA VAL A 450 -11.17 34.83 -17.78
C VAL A 450 -9.76 34.26 -17.85
N GLU A 451 -8.75 35.12 -18.02
CA GLU A 451 -7.36 34.65 -18.14
C GLU A 451 -6.88 33.90 -16.90
N GLN A 452 -7.24 34.38 -15.71
CA GLN A 452 -6.99 33.71 -14.44
C GLN A 452 -8.00 34.14 -13.38
N GLY A 453 -8.71 33.17 -12.81
CA GLY A 453 -9.67 33.43 -11.74
C GLY A 453 -10.33 32.16 -11.24
N CYS A 454 -11.37 32.30 -10.42
CA CYS A 454 -12.12 31.17 -9.89
C CYS A 454 -13.54 31.56 -9.48
N PHE A 455 -14.41 30.56 -9.42
CA PHE A 455 -15.54 30.58 -8.50
C PHE A 455 -15.10 30.04 -7.15
N GLY A 456 -15.70 30.50 -6.06
CA GLY A 456 -15.44 29.94 -4.74
C GLY A 456 -16.67 29.82 -3.87
N THR A 457 -16.60 28.87 -2.95
CA THR A 457 -17.60 28.59 -1.91
C THR A 457 -16.88 28.09 -0.66
N SER A 458 -17.49 28.23 0.51
CA SER A 458 -16.86 27.83 1.77
C SER A 458 -17.85 27.21 2.75
N THR A 459 -17.31 26.40 3.66
CA THR A 459 -18.06 25.83 4.79
C THR A 459 -17.24 25.97 6.07
N PRO A 460 -17.87 26.24 7.23
CA PRO A 460 -17.20 26.13 8.52
C PRO A 460 -16.60 24.74 8.71
N ALA A 461 -15.41 24.69 9.29
CA ALA A 461 -14.66 23.46 9.46
C ALA A 461 -13.99 23.44 10.84
N THR A 462 -13.67 22.25 11.33
CA THR A 462 -12.90 22.10 12.59
C THR A 462 -11.58 21.40 12.31
N PRO A 463 -10.47 21.76 12.98
CA PRO A 463 -9.22 21.05 12.85
C PRO A 463 -9.39 19.53 13.02
N GLY A 464 -8.73 18.77 12.14
CA GLY A 464 -8.80 17.31 12.12
C GLY A 464 -10.06 16.71 11.47
N SER A 465 -11.12 17.49 11.25
CA SER A 465 -12.29 17.02 10.49
C SER A 465 -11.94 16.77 9.02
N GLU A 466 -12.71 15.89 8.38
CA GLU A 466 -12.40 15.40 7.04
C GLU A 466 -13.59 15.59 6.12
N PHE A 467 -13.31 15.91 4.87
CA PHE A 467 -14.32 16.16 3.85
C PHE A 467 -13.97 15.40 2.58
N ILE A 468 -15.01 14.97 1.86
CA ILE A 468 -14.88 14.62 0.45
C ILE A 468 -15.26 15.85 -0.36
N VAL A 469 -14.42 16.19 -1.33
CA VAL A 469 -14.68 17.28 -2.27
C VAL A 469 -14.86 16.74 -3.67
N GLU A 470 -15.87 17.25 -4.39
CA GLU A 470 -16.10 16.91 -5.79
C GLU A 470 -16.60 18.09 -6.60
N ALA A 471 -16.29 18.11 -7.89
CA ALA A 471 -16.85 19.05 -8.85
C ALA A 471 -16.80 18.46 -10.26
N TYR A 472 -17.68 18.94 -11.13
CA TYR A 472 -17.69 18.59 -12.54
C TYR A 472 -17.40 19.80 -13.40
N ALA A 473 -16.67 19.61 -14.49
CA ALA A 473 -16.33 20.70 -15.41
C ALA A 473 -16.31 20.30 -16.88
N GLN A 474 -16.70 21.24 -17.74
CA GLN A 474 -16.50 21.21 -19.19
C GLN A 474 -15.80 22.49 -19.66
N GLY A 475 -15.03 22.42 -20.75
CA GLY A 475 -14.37 23.59 -21.34
C GLY A 475 -12.89 23.76 -20.99
N ALA A 476 -12.39 24.99 -20.98
CA ALA A 476 -10.96 25.26 -20.92
C ALA A 476 -10.36 25.13 -19.51
N ALA A 477 -9.27 24.36 -19.40
CA ALA A 477 -8.36 24.26 -18.24
C ALA A 477 -8.99 24.45 -16.83
N PRO A 478 -9.97 23.61 -16.43
CA PRO A 478 -10.54 23.69 -15.09
C PRO A 478 -9.57 23.18 -14.03
N ALA A 479 -9.64 23.75 -12.84
CA ALA A 479 -8.93 23.29 -11.66
C ALA A 479 -9.86 23.26 -10.45
N LEU A 480 -9.68 22.29 -9.57
CA LEU A 480 -10.33 22.24 -8.26
C LEU A 480 -9.24 22.33 -7.20
N THR A 481 -9.30 23.35 -6.35
CA THR A 481 -8.38 23.53 -5.23
C THR A 481 -9.14 23.77 -3.94
N VAL A 482 -8.56 23.32 -2.83
CA VAL A 482 -9.07 23.56 -1.49
C VAL A 482 -8.01 24.31 -0.68
N TYR A 483 -8.45 25.36 -0.02
CA TYR A 483 -7.62 26.21 0.84
C TYR A 483 -8.33 26.48 2.16
N TRP A 484 -7.64 27.17 3.05
CA TRP A 484 -8.02 27.31 4.45
C TRP A 484 -8.07 28.77 4.84
N LYS A 485 -8.99 29.08 5.74
CA LYS A 485 -9.02 30.34 6.47
C LYS A 485 -8.92 30.11 7.97
N ARG A 486 -8.49 31.17 8.65
CA ARG A 486 -8.46 31.31 10.11
C ARG A 486 -9.04 32.66 10.48
N ALA A 487 -10.05 32.67 11.33
CA ALA A 487 -10.73 33.88 11.80
C ALA A 487 -11.16 34.82 10.64
N GLY A 488 -11.63 34.23 9.53
CA GLY A 488 -12.10 34.96 8.34
C GLY A 488 -11.01 35.42 7.36
N ALA A 489 -9.72 35.23 7.67
CA ALA A 489 -8.61 35.58 6.79
C ALA A 489 -7.99 34.34 6.14
N TRP A 490 -7.49 34.47 4.91
CA TRP A 490 -6.72 33.41 4.24
C TRP A 490 -5.45 33.09 5.01
N ASP A 491 -5.18 31.81 5.25
CA ASP A 491 -3.91 31.35 5.81
C ASP A 491 -3.12 30.58 4.75
N TRP A 492 -2.32 31.32 3.98
CA TRP A 492 -1.48 30.77 2.90
C TRP A 492 -0.28 29.96 3.42
N ALA A 493 0.02 30.01 4.72
CA ALA A 493 1.06 29.16 5.30
C ALA A 493 0.58 27.69 5.41
N LEU A 494 -0.74 27.48 5.45
CA LEU A 494 -1.33 26.14 5.39
C LEU A 494 -1.33 25.65 3.94
N ARG A 495 -0.82 24.44 3.73
CA ARG A 495 -0.78 23.81 2.42
C ARG A 495 -2.20 23.60 1.89
N GLY A 496 -2.49 24.17 0.71
CA GLY A 496 -3.70 23.86 -0.05
C GLY A 496 -3.59 22.53 -0.80
N GLU A 497 -4.74 21.97 -1.14
CA GLU A 497 -4.85 20.72 -1.90
C GLU A 497 -5.40 20.98 -3.30
N ALA A 498 -4.90 20.26 -4.30
CA ALA A 498 -5.29 20.41 -5.69
C ALA A 498 -5.74 19.08 -6.29
N PHE A 499 -6.91 19.08 -6.92
CA PHE A 499 -7.55 17.92 -7.51
C PHE A 499 -7.61 18.09 -9.02
N ARG A 500 -7.04 17.11 -9.73
CA ARG A 500 -7.07 17.10 -11.19
C ARG A 500 -8.43 16.63 -11.68
N PHE A 501 -8.95 17.30 -12.70
CA PHE A 501 -10.08 16.80 -13.46
C PHE A 501 -9.64 15.63 -14.33
N GLU A 502 -10.40 14.54 -14.26
CA GLU A 502 -10.19 13.32 -15.05
C GLU A 502 -10.54 13.52 -16.52
N ALA A 503 -10.36 12.45 -17.31
CA ALA A 503 -10.91 12.39 -18.66
C ALA A 503 -12.44 12.60 -18.64
N ALA A 504 -12.96 13.14 -19.74
CA ALA A 504 -14.39 13.38 -19.86
C ALA A 504 -15.15 12.04 -19.83
N GLY A 505 -16.22 11.99 -19.03
CA GLY A 505 -17.16 10.88 -19.05
C GLY A 505 -18.04 10.85 -20.30
N PRO A 506 -18.96 9.89 -20.40
CA PRO A 506 -19.91 9.79 -21.53
C PRO A 506 -20.83 11.01 -21.69
N ASP A 507 -21.08 11.75 -20.60
CA ASP A 507 -21.83 13.00 -20.57
C ASP A 507 -21.00 14.22 -21.00
N GLY A 508 -19.73 14.01 -21.37
CA GLY A 508 -18.76 15.03 -21.73
C GLY A 508 -18.19 15.82 -20.55
N TRP A 509 -18.71 15.62 -19.32
CA TRP A 509 -18.23 16.29 -18.12
C TRP A 509 -17.02 15.55 -17.54
N ARG A 510 -16.04 16.32 -17.08
CA ARG A 510 -14.91 15.78 -16.31
C ARG A 510 -15.21 15.91 -14.83
N ARG A 511 -14.74 14.96 -14.02
CA ARG A 511 -14.86 14.99 -12.56
C ARG A 511 -13.51 15.28 -11.92
N ALA A 512 -13.49 16.15 -10.92
CA ALA A 512 -12.41 16.21 -9.93
C ALA A 512 -12.96 15.72 -8.59
N PHE A 513 -12.18 14.89 -7.89
CA PHE A 513 -12.63 14.21 -6.69
C PHE A 513 -11.46 13.94 -5.74
N GLY A 514 -11.68 14.10 -4.44
CA GLY A 514 -10.74 13.64 -3.43
C GLY A 514 -11.16 13.92 -2.00
N GLN A 515 -10.29 13.54 -1.07
CA GLN A 515 -10.48 13.73 0.36
C GLN A 515 -9.51 14.80 0.87
N VAL A 516 -9.96 15.62 1.81
CA VAL A 516 -9.13 16.58 2.54
C VAL A 516 -9.33 16.41 4.04
N GLN A 517 -8.26 16.63 4.79
CA GLN A 517 -8.31 16.80 6.24
C GLN A 517 -8.01 18.26 6.57
N VAL A 518 -8.81 18.85 7.45
CA VAL A 518 -8.64 20.23 7.88
C VAL A 518 -7.39 20.32 8.76
N PRO A 519 -6.40 21.15 8.40
CA PRO A 519 -5.17 21.27 9.16
C PRO A 519 -5.40 21.98 10.51
N GLU A 520 -4.43 21.84 11.40
CA GLU A 520 -4.45 22.51 12.70
C GLU A 520 -4.56 24.03 12.53
N GLY A 521 -5.46 24.64 13.31
CA GLY A 521 -5.70 26.09 13.30
C GLY A 521 -6.54 26.63 12.14
N ALA A 522 -7.05 25.80 11.23
CA ALA A 522 -8.06 26.24 10.25
C ALA A 522 -9.48 26.12 10.81
N ASP A 523 -10.34 27.10 10.52
CA ASP A 523 -11.75 27.12 10.95
C ASP A 523 -12.76 27.20 9.78
N GLU A 524 -12.26 27.31 8.55
CA GLU A 524 -13.10 27.33 7.35
C GLU A 524 -12.36 26.66 6.18
N LEU A 525 -13.09 25.78 5.48
CA LEU A 525 -12.66 25.14 4.23
C LEU A 525 -13.20 25.98 3.06
N VAL A 526 -12.32 26.34 2.13
CA VAL A 526 -12.68 27.08 0.92
C VAL A 526 -12.40 26.24 -0.32
N MET A 527 -13.46 25.88 -1.04
CA MET A 527 -13.37 25.24 -2.35
C MET A 527 -13.30 26.32 -3.43
N MET A 528 -12.34 26.19 -4.34
CA MET A 528 -12.15 27.08 -5.48
C MET A 528 -12.15 26.29 -6.79
N LEU A 529 -13.00 26.71 -7.71
CA LEU A 529 -13.12 26.20 -9.07
C LEU A 529 -12.39 27.16 -10.01
N GLY A 530 -11.13 26.87 -10.26
CA GLY A 530 -10.20 27.71 -11.00
C GLY A 530 -10.36 27.59 -12.50
N VAL A 531 -10.14 28.71 -13.19
CA VAL A 531 -10.13 28.83 -14.65
C VAL A 531 -8.86 29.53 -15.14
N ARG A 532 -8.36 29.07 -16.28
CA ARG A 532 -7.33 29.76 -17.08
C ARG A 532 -7.71 29.72 -18.55
N GLN A 533 -8.23 30.82 -19.07
CA GLN A 533 -8.87 30.86 -20.40
C GLN A 533 -8.16 31.83 -21.36
N ALA A 534 -8.09 31.45 -22.63
CA ALA A 534 -7.84 32.38 -23.72
C ALA A 534 -9.09 33.26 -23.98
N ALA A 535 -8.94 34.26 -24.85
CA ALA A 535 -10.07 35.12 -25.22
C ALA A 535 -11.16 34.28 -25.93
N GLY A 536 -12.41 34.43 -25.49
CA GLY A 536 -13.56 33.71 -26.06
C GLY A 536 -13.75 32.26 -25.59
N GLU A 537 -12.81 31.69 -24.85
CA GLU A 537 -12.98 30.36 -24.24
C GLU A 537 -14.01 30.39 -23.11
N ARG A 538 -14.64 29.23 -22.88
CA ARG A 538 -15.62 29.03 -21.82
C ARG A 538 -15.28 27.81 -20.98
N THR A 539 -15.67 27.89 -19.70
CA THR A 539 -15.59 26.78 -18.76
C THR A 539 -16.85 26.79 -17.92
N TRP A 540 -17.51 25.63 -17.87
CA TRP A 540 -18.69 25.42 -17.04
C TRP A 540 -18.32 24.52 -15.86
N PHE A 541 -18.87 24.81 -14.69
CA PHE A 541 -18.77 23.96 -13.51
C PHE A 541 -20.14 23.64 -12.95
N ASP A 542 -20.29 22.43 -12.43
CA ASP A 542 -21.55 21.98 -11.86
C ASP A 542 -21.37 20.85 -10.84
N ALA A 543 -22.45 20.53 -10.10
CA ALA A 543 -22.55 19.47 -9.12
C ALA A 543 -21.39 19.48 -8.11
N ALA A 544 -21.08 20.68 -7.59
CA ALA A 544 -20.03 20.85 -6.60
C ALA A 544 -20.46 20.28 -5.24
N GLY A 545 -19.54 19.60 -4.57
CA GLY A 545 -19.79 18.89 -3.33
C GLY A 545 -18.71 19.11 -2.29
N ILE A 546 -19.12 19.49 -1.09
CA ILE A 546 -18.31 19.42 0.12
C ILE A 546 -19.10 18.54 1.10
N TYR A 547 -18.65 17.30 1.25
CA TYR A 547 -19.36 16.28 2.04
C TYR A 547 -18.58 16.00 3.33
N PRO A 548 -19.10 16.37 4.51
CA PRO A 548 -18.46 16.07 5.78
C PRO A 548 -18.44 14.56 6.03
N LEU A 549 -17.27 14.06 6.41
CA LEU A 549 -17.10 12.71 6.96
C LEU A 549 -17.19 12.86 8.47
N GLY A 550 -18.28 12.38 9.06
CA GLY A 550 -18.49 12.42 10.51
C GLY A 550 -17.26 11.91 11.29
N LYS A 551 -17.04 12.45 12.49
CA LYS A 551 -15.92 12.08 13.36
C LYS A 551 -15.96 10.62 13.78
#